data_AF-N6X7F7-F1
#
_entry.id   AF-N6X7F7-F1
#
_cell.length_a   1.000
_cell.length_b   1.000
_cell.length_c   1.000
_cell.angle_alpha   90.00
_cell.angle_beta   90.00
_cell.angle_gamma   90.00
#
_symmetry.space_group_name_H-M   'P 1'
#
loop_
_entity.id
_entity.type
_entity.pdbx_description
1 polymer ?
#
loop_
_entity_poly.entity_id
_entity_poly.type
_entity_poly.pdbx_seq_one_letter_code
_entity_poly.pdbx_strand_id
1 'polypeptide(L)'
;MVKRSGVVESFSRNKVVSGVKKACQGRPVTDDQLALLAQQVEEKLRSSGVSNVSSDEVGKAILPFLRDLDEIAYLRFASVYHAFNSLDDFEEAIDALRSRTQDIDSQDSHEVKSSGEGVKGEVGAKKTSSKGTGGKTPPEKNDTAKKTTPSTGASKRRRSRKAKPQAETLLDA
;
A
#
# COMPACT_ATOMS: atom_id res chain seq x y z
N MET A 1 7.12 10.33 5.75
CA MET A 1 7.67 10.01 4.42
C MET A 1 8.38 11.22 3.86
N VAL A 2 9.70 11.19 3.82
CA VAL A 2 10.48 12.24 3.16
C VAL A 2 10.50 11.93 1.67
N LYS A 3 9.91 12.79 0.84
CA LYS A 3 10.07 12.73 -0.62
C LYS A 3 11.47 13.24 -1.01
N ARG A 4 11.95 12.85 -2.20
CA ARG A 4 13.21 13.32 -2.83
C ARG A 4 13.34 14.86 -2.92
N SER A 5 12.24 15.60 -2.70
CA SER A 5 12.16 17.07 -2.67
C SER A 5 12.33 17.70 -1.28
N GLY A 6 12.61 16.92 -0.22
CA GLY A 6 12.78 17.42 1.15
C GLY A 6 11.47 17.70 1.91
N VAL A 7 10.31 17.42 1.32
CA VAL A 7 9.01 17.59 1.97
C VAL A 7 8.68 16.33 2.76
N VAL A 8 8.45 16.50 4.05
CA VAL A 8 7.95 15.45 4.95
C VAL A 8 6.43 15.38 4.84
N GLU A 9 5.92 14.22 4.45
CA GLU A 9 4.49 13.95 4.36
C GLU A 9 4.11 12.77 5.25
N SER A 10 2.89 12.77 5.77
CA SER A 10 2.35 11.63 6.52
C SER A 10 2.32 10.36 5.67
N PHE A 11 2.62 9.22 6.29
CA PHE A 11 2.44 7.92 5.67
C PHE A 11 0.95 7.73 5.30
N SER A 12 0.68 7.14 4.15
CA SER A 12 -0.69 6.84 3.72
C SER A 12 -0.75 5.46 3.06
N ARG A 13 -1.62 4.58 3.57
CA ARG A 13 -1.89 3.26 3.00
C ARG A 13 -2.30 3.34 1.53
N ASN A 14 -3.09 4.35 1.15
CA ASN A 14 -3.54 4.53 -0.23
C ASN A 14 -2.37 4.68 -1.22
N LYS A 15 -1.25 5.27 -0.79
CA LYS A 15 -0.04 5.37 -1.62
C LYS A 15 0.67 4.03 -1.79
N VAL A 16 0.70 3.22 -0.74
CA VAL A 16 1.24 1.86 -0.80
C VAL A 16 0.41 1.03 -1.78
N VAL A 17 -0.92 1.01 -1.60
CA VAL A 17 -1.83 0.30 -2.52
C VAL A 17 -1.62 0.77 -3.96
N SER A 18 -1.62 2.09 -4.20
CA SER A 18 -1.44 2.64 -5.55
C SER A 18 -0.08 2.30 -6.18
N GLY A 19 0.98 2.24 -5.36
CA GLY A 19 2.32 1.86 -5.81
C GLY A 19 2.42 0.38 -6.19
N VAL A 20 1.84 -0.49 -5.35
CA VAL A 20 1.89 -1.95 -5.53
C VAL A 20 0.94 -2.41 -6.63
N LYS A 21 -0.22 -1.76 -6.80
CA LYS A 21 -1.24 -2.12 -7.80
C LYS A 21 -0.70 -2.19 -9.22
N LYS A 22 0.31 -1.37 -9.56
CA LYS A 22 0.98 -1.44 -10.87
C LYS A 22 1.78 -2.72 -11.07
N ALA A 23 2.46 -3.20 -10.03
CA ALA A 23 3.23 -4.44 -10.11
C ALA A 23 2.33 -5.68 -10.21
N CYS A 24 1.16 -5.64 -9.57
CA CYS A 24 0.16 -6.72 -9.57
C CYS A 24 -0.73 -6.79 -10.82
N GLN A 25 -0.50 -5.96 -11.86
CA GLN A 25 -1.34 -5.98 -13.06
C GLN A 25 -1.31 -7.35 -13.75
N GLY A 26 -2.50 -7.89 -14.02
CA GLY A 26 -2.68 -9.20 -14.65
C GLY A 26 -2.35 -10.41 -13.75
N ARG A 27 -2.22 -10.20 -12.43
CA ARG A 27 -1.99 -11.26 -11.44
C ARG A 27 -3.27 -11.53 -10.62
N PRO A 28 -3.42 -12.73 -10.03
CA PRO A 28 -4.57 -13.09 -9.19
C PRO A 28 -4.46 -12.46 -7.80
N VAL A 29 -4.37 -11.13 -7.73
CA VAL A 29 -4.27 -10.36 -6.47
C VAL A 29 -5.48 -9.44 -6.35
N THR A 30 -6.21 -9.56 -5.25
CA THR A 30 -7.42 -8.75 -4.99
C THR A 30 -7.08 -7.42 -4.33
N ASP A 31 -7.97 -6.43 -4.47
CA ASP A 31 -7.81 -5.13 -3.81
C ASP A 31 -7.80 -5.27 -2.26
N ASP A 32 -8.51 -6.27 -1.72
CA ASP A 32 -8.51 -6.58 -0.28
C ASP A 32 -7.15 -7.09 0.20
N GLN A 33 -6.49 -7.95 -0.58
CA GLN A 33 -5.13 -8.41 -0.29
C GLN A 33 -4.13 -7.25 -0.32
N LEU A 34 -4.28 -6.31 -1.26
CA LEU A 34 -3.46 -5.10 -1.30
C LEU A 34 -3.71 -4.19 -0.09
N ALA A 35 -4.96 -4.07 0.37
CA ALA A 35 -5.30 -3.31 1.56
C ALA A 35 -4.69 -3.92 2.82
N LEU A 36 -4.75 -5.26 2.95
CA LEU A 36 -4.12 -6.00 4.05
C LEU A 36 -2.60 -5.83 4.03
N LEU A 37 -1.96 -5.96 2.87
CA LEU A 37 -0.53 -5.72 2.70
C LEU A 37 -0.16 -4.30 3.15
N ALA A 38 -0.93 -3.29 2.73
CA ALA A 38 -0.67 -1.90 3.12
C ALA A 38 -0.79 -1.68 4.64
N GLN A 39 -1.72 -2.39 5.29
CA GLN A 39 -1.84 -2.38 6.75
C GLN A 39 -0.62 -3.03 7.43
N GLN A 40 -0.16 -4.19 6.95
CA GLN A 40 1.02 -4.86 7.50
C GLN A 40 2.28 -4.00 7.37
N VAL A 41 2.44 -3.32 6.23
CA VAL A 41 3.53 -2.37 6.01
C VAL A 41 3.46 -1.20 6.99
N GLU A 42 2.28 -0.62 7.19
CA GLU A 42 2.08 0.46 8.17
C GLU A 42 2.48 0.02 9.58
N GLU A 43 2.04 -1.18 9.98
CA GLU A 43 2.34 -1.74 11.30
C GLU A 43 3.85 -1.95 11.49
N LYS A 44 4.52 -2.50 10.48
CA LYS A 44 5.98 -2.71 10.49
C LYS A 44 6.73 -1.40 10.62
N LEU A 45 6.30 -0.37 9.89
CA LEU A 45 6.92 0.95 9.93
C LEU A 45 6.65 1.68 11.25
N ARG A 46 5.49 1.48 11.87
CA ARG A 46 5.19 2.03 13.19
C ARG A 46 6.02 1.35 14.27
N SER A 47 6.14 0.03 14.18
CA SER A 47 6.90 -0.81 15.12
C SER A 47 8.41 -0.56 15.08
N SER A 48 8.95 -0.02 13.99
CA SER A 48 10.38 0.33 13.89
C SER A 48 10.76 1.57 14.72
N GLY A 49 9.78 2.35 15.20
CA GLY A 49 10.02 3.54 16.03
C GLY A 49 10.70 4.71 15.32
N VAL A 50 10.85 4.65 14.00
CA VAL A 50 11.55 5.68 13.22
C VAL A 50 10.62 6.86 12.93
N SER A 51 11.01 8.06 13.37
CA SER A 51 10.21 9.27 13.19
C SER A 51 10.06 9.68 11.71
N ASN A 52 11.08 9.44 10.89
CA ASN A 52 11.12 9.81 9.48
C ASN A 52 11.62 8.66 8.62
N VAL A 53 10.74 8.11 7.79
CA VAL A 53 11.07 7.05 6.82
C VAL A 53 11.08 7.64 5.40
N SER A 54 12.09 7.29 4.61
CA SER A 54 12.18 7.67 3.19
C SER A 54 11.19 6.87 2.33
N SER A 55 10.87 7.37 1.13
CA SER A 55 10.05 6.60 0.18
C SER A 55 10.72 5.30 -0.26
N ASP A 56 12.05 5.31 -0.41
CA ASP A 56 12.85 4.13 -0.76
C ASP A 56 12.76 3.04 0.31
N GLU A 57 12.88 3.42 1.58
CA GLU A 57 12.72 2.48 2.70
C GLU A 57 11.32 1.88 2.78
N VAL A 58 10.28 2.66 2.47
CA VAL A 58 8.92 2.11 2.42
C VAL A 58 8.77 1.13 1.25
N GLY A 59 9.34 1.44 0.09
CA GLY A 59 9.41 0.51 -1.03
C GLY A 59 10.05 -0.82 -0.63
N LYS A 60 11.18 -0.75 0.08
CA LYS A 60 11.87 -1.93 0.62
C LYS A 60 11.05 -2.65 1.69
N ALA A 61 10.31 -1.92 2.52
CA ALA A 61 9.46 -2.50 3.56
C ALA A 61 8.26 -3.29 2.99
N ILE A 62 7.80 -2.93 1.78
CA ILE A 62 6.71 -3.61 1.05
C ILE A 62 7.16 -4.98 0.52
N LEU A 63 8.40 -5.09 0.04
CA LEU A 63 8.95 -6.27 -0.63
C LEU A 63 8.68 -7.61 0.07
N PRO A 64 8.93 -7.80 1.38
CA PRO A 64 8.68 -9.08 2.02
C PRO A 64 7.20 -9.49 1.98
N PHE A 65 6.27 -8.56 2.22
CA PHE A 65 4.84 -8.86 2.18
C PHE A 65 4.34 -9.12 0.75
N LEU A 66 4.89 -8.38 -0.22
CA LEU A 66 4.55 -8.58 -1.62
C LEU A 66 5.07 -9.92 -2.16
N ARG A 67 6.23 -10.36 -1.67
CA ARG A 67 6.82 -11.66 -1.97
C ARG A 67 5.93 -12.81 -1.53
N ASP A 68 5.29 -12.68 -0.37
CA ASP A 68 4.33 -13.68 0.15
C ASP A 68 3.04 -13.70 -0.64
N LEU A 69 2.66 -12.55 -1.20
CA LEU A 69 1.42 -12.38 -1.92
C LEU A 69 1.52 -12.86 -3.37
N ASP A 70 2.58 -12.47 -4.08
CA ASP A 70 2.83 -12.89 -5.47
C ASP A 70 4.30 -12.67 -5.87
N GLU A 71 4.98 -13.76 -6.24
CA GLU A 71 6.40 -13.75 -6.61
C GLU A 71 6.71 -12.90 -7.85
N ILE A 72 5.81 -12.90 -8.84
CA ILE A 72 6.00 -12.15 -10.09
C ILE A 72 5.81 -10.65 -9.86
N ALA A 73 4.79 -10.26 -9.09
CA ALA A 73 4.59 -8.88 -8.66
C ALA A 73 5.77 -8.40 -7.81
N TYR A 74 6.30 -9.25 -6.93
CA TYR A 74 7.52 -8.98 -6.18
C TYR A 74 8.69 -8.68 -7.11
N LEU A 75 9.01 -9.53 -8.10
CA LEU A 75 10.12 -9.28 -9.02
C LEU A 75 9.97 -7.96 -9.80
N ARG A 76 8.76 -7.69 -10.31
CA ARG A 76 8.45 -6.43 -10.99
C ARG A 76 8.68 -5.22 -10.08
N PHE A 77 8.23 -5.31 -8.83
CA PHE A 77 8.37 -4.22 -7.87
C PHE A 77 9.82 -4.06 -7.38
N ALA A 78 10.52 -5.18 -7.13
CA ALA A 78 11.91 -5.24 -6.73
C ALA A 78 12.80 -4.53 -7.75
N SER A 79 12.50 -4.61 -9.05
CA SER A 79 13.28 -3.94 -10.09
C SER A 79 13.38 -2.42 -9.96
N VAL A 80 12.49 -1.79 -9.18
CA VAL A 80 12.52 -0.35 -8.93
C VAL A 80 13.37 0.01 -7.71
N TYR A 81 13.42 -0.87 -6.69
CA TYR A 81 14.01 -0.57 -5.38
C TYR A 81 15.30 -1.36 -5.08
N HIS A 82 15.57 -2.41 -5.84
CA HIS A 82 16.84 -3.11 -5.92
C HIS A 82 17.60 -2.65 -7.15
N ALA A 83 18.90 -2.46 -7.01
CA ALA A 83 19.77 -2.10 -8.11
C ALA A 83 20.14 -3.37 -8.91
N PHE A 84 19.22 -3.83 -9.76
CA PHE A 84 19.55 -4.87 -10.74
C PHE A 84 20.34 -4.24 -11.89
N ASN A 85 21.66 -4.46 -11.89
CA ASN A 85 22.57 -3.97 -12.90
C ASN A 85 23.05 -5.07 -13.85
N SER A 86 22.85 -6.34 -13.47
CA SER A 86 23.29 -7.51 -14.23
C SER A 86 22.16 -8.55 -14.35
N LEU A 87 22.37 -9.53 -15.24
CA LEU A 87 21.51 -10.72 -15.30
C LEU A 87 21.69 -11.60 -14.06
N ASP A 88 22.91 -11.66 -13.52
CA ASP A 88 23.23 -12.41 -12.30
C ASP A 88 22.39 -11.91 -11.11
N ASP A 89 22.18 -10.60 -10.97
CA ASP A 89 21.37 -10.05 -9.89
C ASP A 89 19.89 -10.50 -9.97
N PHE A 90 19.38 -10.74 -11.19
CA PHE A 90 18.06 -11.32 -11.39
C PHE A 90 18.03 -12.81 -11.07
N GLU A 91 19.07 -13.54 -11.45
CA GLU A 91 19.20 -14.96 -11.13
C GLU A 91 19.23 -15.19 -9.61
N GLU A 92 20.02 -14.39 -8.89
CA GLU A 92 20.05 -14.41 -7.42
C GLU A 92 18.67 -14.13 -6.80
N ALA A 93 17.93 -13.16 -7.35
CA ALA A 93 16.58 -12.86 -6.88
C ALA A 93 15.60 -14.02 -7.13
N ILE A 94 15.71 -14.70 -8.28
CA ILE A 94 14.89 -15.86 -8.63
C ILE A 94 15.25 -17.06 -7.76
N ASP A 95 16.53 -17.32 -7.54
CA ASP A 95 16.98 -18.44 -6.71
C ASP A 95 16.58 -18.22 -5.25
N ALA A 96 16.69 -16.99 -4.75
CA ALA A 96 16.16 -16.64 -3.44
C ALA A 96 14.67 -16.98 -3.34
N LEU A 97 13.85 -16.68 -4.37
CA LEU A 97 12.43 -17.05 -4.42
C LEU A 97 12.24 -18.56 -4.33
N ARG A 98 12.93 -19.33 -5.19
CA ARG A 98 12.84 -20.79 -5.26
C ARG A 98 13.18 -21.47 -3.95
N SER A 99 14.27 -21.06 -3.29
CA SER A 99 14.67 -21.66 -2.00
C SER A 99 13.56 -21.52 -0.96
N ARG A 100 12.89 -20.36 -0.92
CA ARG A 100 11.83 -20.12 0.06
C ARG A 100 10.56 -20.93 -0.20
N THR A 101 10.21 -21.17 -1.46
CA THR A 101 9.06 -22.03 -1.79
C THR A 101 9.28 -23.44 -1.25
N GLN A 102 10.50 -23.98 -1.36
CA GLN A 102 10.86 -25.32 -0.85
C GLN A 102 10.76 -25.44 0.68
N ASP A 103 11.04 -24.36 1.41
CA ASP A 103 10.90 -24.33 2.88
C ASP A 103 9.43 -24.40 3.32
N ILE A 104 8.50 -23.80 2.56
CA ILE A 104 7.07 -23.76 2.88
C ILE A 104 6.42 -25.13 2.65
N ASP A 105 6.72 -25.79 1.53
CA ASP A 105 6.18 -27.12 1.21
C ASP A 105 6.61 -28.20 2.22
N SER A 106 7.74 -28.01 2.90
CA SER A 106 8.26 -28.98 3.87
C SER A 106 7.56 -28.96 5.23
N GLN A 107 6.71 -27.96 5.52
CA GLN A 107 6.06 -27.80 6.83
C GLN A 107 4.61 -28.31 6.92
N ASP A 108 3.98 -28.69 5.80
CA ASP A 108 2.57 -29.12 5.75
C ASP A 108 2.35 -30.64 5.98
N SER A 109 3.41 -31.40 6.30
CA SER A 109 3.33 -32.87 6.43
C SER A 109 3.06 -33.41 7.85
N HIS A 110 2.55 -32.60 8.79
CA HIS A 110 2.21 -33.07 10.14
C HIS A 110 0.89 -32.48 10.69
N GLU A 111 -0.22 -33.18 10.46
CA GLU A 111 -1.15 -33.69 11.50
C GLU A 111 -2.53 -34.08 10.90
N VAL A 112 -2.68 -35.34 10.50
CA VAL A 112 -3.99 -36.01 10.43
C VAL A 112 -4.03 -37.07 11.52
N LYS A 113 -4.67 -36.76 12.64
CA LYS A 113 -5.25 -37.79 13.51
C LYS A 113 -6.76 -37.71 13.44
N SER A 114 -7.25 -38.56 12.54
CA SER A 114 -8.62 -39.07 12.51
C SER A 114 -8.97 -39.72 13.86
N SER A 115 -10.06 -39.27 14.47
CA SER A 115 -10.90 -40.09 15.32
C SER A 115 -12.34 -39.58 15.20
N GLY A 116 -13.14 -40.25 14.38
CA GLY A 116 -14.59 -40.12 14.37
C GLY A 116 -15.22 -41.42 14.85
N GLU A 117 -16.24 -41.30 15.73
CA GLU A 117 -17.41 -42.18 15.93
C GLU A 117 -18.22 -41.58 17.12
N GLY A 118 -19.53 -41.44 17.22
CA GLY A 118 -20.70 -41.68 16.35
C GLY A 118 -21.98 -41.18 17.07
N VAL A 119 -22.87 -40.52 16.30
CA VAL A 119 -24.35 -40.48 16.25
C VAL A 119 -25.28 -40.66 17.50
N LYS A 120 -26.29 -39.75 17.56
CA LYS A 120 -27.75 -39.85 17.89
C LYS A 120 -28.31 -39.19 19.17
N GLY A 121 -29.37 -38.39 19.00
CA GLY A 121 -30.30 -37.95 20.05
C GLY A 121 -31.35 -36.95 19.54
N GLU A 122 -32.63 -37.22 19.81
CA GLU A 122 -33.85 -36.73 19.14
C GLU A 122 -34.66 -35.75 20.02
N VAL A 123 -35.48 -34.89 19.36
CA VAL A 123 -36.73 -34.18 19.75
C VAL A 123 -36.95 -33.43 21.08
N GLY A 124 -37.56 -32.23 20.97
CA GLY A 124 -38.37 -31.62 22.03
C GLY A 124 -38.89 -30.20 21.73
N ALA A 125 -40.19 -30.06 21.40
CA ALA A 125 -40.89 -28.81 21.13
C ALA A 125 -41.38 -28.07 22.40
N LYS A 126 -41.46 -26.73 22.39
CA LYS A 126 -42.64 -25.95 22.87
C LYS A 126 -42.53 -24.41 22.70
N LYS A 127 -43.71 -23.82 22.50
CA LYS A 127 -44.12 -22.41 22.27
C LYS A 127 -43.84 -21.46 23.45
N THR A 128 -43.78 -20.13 23.23
CA THR A 128 -44.86 -19.13 23.49
C THR A 128 -44.37 -17.66 23.53
N SER A 129 -45.01 -16.82 22.70
CA SER A 129 -45.55 -15.44 22.88
C SER A 129 -45.02 -14.41 23.92
N SER A 130 -44.73 -13.19 23.45
CA SER A 130 -45.24 -11.85 23.91
C SER A 130 -44.34 -10.73 23.31
N LYS A 131 -44.79 -9.80 22.44
CA LYS A 131 -45.74 -8.67 22.48
C LYS A 131 -45.19 -7.39 23.17
N GLY A 132 -45.04 -6.32 22.39
CA GLY A 132 -44.92 -4.91 22.81
C GLY A 132 -44.30 -4.03 21.70
N THR A 133 -45.06 -3.39 20.78
CA THR A 133 -45.78 -2.09 20.84
C THR A 133 -44.91 -0.81 20.88
N GLY A 134 -44.93 -0.04 19.78
CA GLY A 134 -45.22 1.42 19.81
C GLY A 134 -44.14 2.42 19.33
N GLY A 135 -44.51 3.25 18.34
CA GLY A 135 -43.99 4.63 18.12
C GLY A 135 -43.27 4.88 16.77
N LYS A 136 -43.94 5.26 15.67
CA LYS A 136 -44.23 6.63 15.15
C LYS A 136 -43.02 7.57 14.91
N THR A 137 -42.59 7.67 13.62
CA THR A 137 -42.37 8.87 12.73
C THR A 137 -41.87 10.23 13.27
N PRO A 138 -41.32 11.17 12.45
CA PRO A 138 -40.63 11.13 11.13
C PRO A 138 -39.35 12.07 11.10
N PRO A 139 -38.79 12.55 9.95
CA PRO A 139 -37.37 12.96 9.81
C PRO A 139 -37.07 14.44 10.06
N GLU A 140 -35.82 14.75 10.39
CA GLU A 140 -35.31 16.12 10.53
C GLU A 140 -34.57 16.58 9.26
N LYS A 141 -35.09 17.64 8.64
CA LYS A 141 -34.40 18.48 7.66
C LYS A 141 -33.73 19.63 8.41
N ASN A 142 -32.51 19.99 8.04
CA ASN A 142 -32.01 21.34 8.24
C ASN A 142 -31.28 21.83 6.99
N ASP A 143 -32.02 22.61 6.19
CA ASP A 143 -31.50 23.77 5.47
C ASP A 143 -30.94 24.77 6.50
N THR A 144 -29.81 25.44 6.21
CA THR A 144 -29.66 26.90 6.37
C THR A 144 -28.28 27.35 5.84
N ALA A 145 -28.35 28.31 4.92
CA ALA A 145 -27.24 28.99 4.27
C ALA A 145 -26.47 29.99 5.16
N LYS A 146 -25.20 30.25 4.80
CA LYS A 146 -24.50 31.54 4.97
C LYS A 146 -23.28 31.53 4.04
N LYS A 147 -23.34 32.14 2.85
CA LYS A 147 -23.05 33.55 2.54
C LYS A 147 -21.73 34.03 3.16
N THR A 148 -20.68 34.23 2.35
CA THR A 148 -20.00 35.53 2.04
C THR A 148 -18.57 35.33 1.53
N THR A 149 -18.32 35.76 0.28
CA THR A 149 -17.06 36.33 -0.24
C THR A 149 -16.75 37.67 0.48
N PRO A 150 -15.63 38.42 0.27
CA PRO A 150 -14.60 38.38 -0.80
C PRO A 150 -13.15 38.69 -0.34
N SER A 151 -12.23 38.85 -1.31
CA SER A 151 -11.01 39.69 -1.37
C SER A 151 -9.83 38.90 -1.97
N THR A 152 -9.42 39.17 -3.22
CA THR A 152 -8.60 40.30 -3.71
C THR A 152 -7.21 40.33 -3.07
N GLY A 153 -6.21 39.91 -3.85
CA GLY A 153 -4.80 39.95 -3.48
C GLY A 153 -3.88 39.86 -4.69
N ALA A 154 -4.07 40.76 -5.67
CA ALA A 154 -3.10 41.01 -6.73
C ALA A 154 -1.97 41.89 -6.17
N SER A 155 -0.70 41.43 -6.22
CA SER A 155 0.46 42.31 -6.45
C SER A 155 1.82 41.62 -6.38
N LYS A 156 2.66 41.98 -7.38
CA LYS A 156 4.09 42.35 -7.28
C LYS A 156 5.16 41.24 -7.14
N ARG A 157 5.90 41.00 -8.24
CA ARG A 157 7.25 41.58 -8.56
C ARG A 157 7.93 40.76 -9.67
N ARG A 158 8.36 41.35 -10.79
CA ARG A 158 9.53 42.22 -11.06
C ARG A 158 10.84 41.41 -11.25
N ARG A 159 11.41 41.59 -12.45
CA ARG A 159 12.84 41.47 -12.88
C ARG A 159 13.34 40.10 -13.37
N SER A 160 13.45 40.00 -14.69
CA SER A 160 14.58 39.34 -15.34
C SER A 160 15.07 40.23 -16.50
N ARG A 161 16.08 41.04 -16.20
CA ARG A 161 17.02 41.56 -17.20
C ARG A 161 18.19 40.58 -17.24
N LYS A 162 18.61 40.20 -18.45
CA LYS A 162 20.00 40.06 -18.94
C LYS A 162 20.12 38.86 -19.89
N ALA A 163 19.78 39.11 -21.16
CA ALA A 163 20.29 38.34 -22.28
C ALA A 163 21.73 38.81 -22.55
N LYS A 164 22.64 37.88 -22.80
CA LYS A 164 24.03 38.12 -23.20
C LYS A 164 24.33 37.22 -24.41
N PRO A 165 24.56 37.78 -25.59
CA PRO A 165 25.43 37.18 -26.61
C PRO A 165 26.53 38.23 -26.94
N GLN A 166 27.68 38.01 -27.58
CA GLN A 166 28.25 37.07 -28.54
C GLN A 166 29.76 36.94 -28.20
N ALA A 167 30.39 35.77 -28.33
CA ALA A 167 31.38 35.45 -29.37
C ALA A 167 32.46 36.51 -29.62
N GLU A 168 33.69 36.24 -29.18
CA GLU A 168 34.91 36.67 -29.89
C GLU A 168 35.84 35.47 -30.06
N THR A 169 36.15 35.25 -31.33
CA THR A 169 37.06 34.28 -31.92
C THR A 169 38.50 34.60 -31.57
N LEU A 170 39.25 33.61 -31.11
CA LEU A 170 40.71 33.70 -30.91
C LEU A 170 41.38 32.87 -32.02
N LEU A 171 41.91 33.53 -33.04
CA LEU A 171 42.81 33.00 -34.07
C LEU A 171 43.69 34.15 -34.61
N ASP A 172 44.98 33.84 -34.81
CA ASP A 172 46.05 34.60 -35.47
C ASP A 172 46.69 35.81 -34.76
N ALA A 173 47.84 35.57 -34.10
CA ALA A 173 49.17 36.04 -34.54
C ALA A 173 50.28 35.57 -33.57
#